data_AF-A0A1H3AJR8-F1
#
_entry.id   AF-A0A1H3AJR8-F1
#
_cell.length_a   1.000
_cell.length_b   1.000
_cell.length_c   1.000
_cell.angle_alpha   90.00
_cell.angle_beta   90.00
_cell.angle_gamma   90.00
#
_symmetry.space_group_name_H-M   'P 1'
#
loop_
_entity.id
_entity.type
_entity.pdbx_description
1 polymer ?
#
loop_
_entity_poly.entity_id
_entity_poly.type
_entity_poly.pdbx_seq_one_letter_code
_entity_poly.pdbx_strand_id
1 'polypeptide(L)'
;MSGFVDKLKLKEKAEEDLYFARRDADLLAARRSVEGHDPPLPETGIRVVSGGQSGVDRAALDAAVALGLPIGGWCPLGRRAEDGPIPDRYPLHETPSADYAERTEWNVRDSAATLILHRGPMTGGTRLTVELARRLGKPLLARDLAEPIDVQAIVDWLVANRVHILNCAGPRESGAPGIGEESQRIFVEVFRAWPRLSAASGLVDASADA
;
A
#
# COMPACT_ATOMS: atom_id res chain seq x y z
N MET A 1 -28.83 -17.48 -5.51
CA MET A 1 -27.93 -16.52 -4.82
C MET A 1 -26.61 -16.24 -5.58
N SER A 2 -26.13 -17.09 -6.51
CA SER A 2 -24.81 -16.85 -7.17
C SER A 2 -24.81 -15.69 -8.18
N GLY A 3 -25.91 -15.45 -8.91
CA GLY A 3 -25.94 -14.48 -10.00
C GLY A 3 -25.72 -13.01 -9.62
N PHE A 4 -25.83 -12.62 -8.35
CA PHE A 4 -25.52 -11.25 -7.90
C PHE A 4 -24.01 -11.07 -7.69
N VAL A 5 -23.36 -12.05 -7.07
CA VAL A 5 -21.91 -12.06 -6.84
C VAL A 5 -21.16 -12.15 -8.16
N ASP A 6 -21.66 -12.96 -9.10
CA ASP A 6 -21.04 -13.12 -10.42
C ASP A 6 -21.13 -11.84 -11.25
N LYS A 7 -22.25 -11.11 -11.17
CA LYS A 7 -22.41 -9.79 -11.81
C LYS A 7 -21.50 -8.73 -11.21
N LEU A 8 -21.28 -8.75 -9.90
CA LEU A 8 -20.40 -7.81 -9.22
C LEU A 8 -18.94 -8.02 -9.65
N LYS A 9 -18.46 -9.26 -9.67
CA LYS A 9 -17.11 -9.61 -10.16
C LYS A 9 -16.91 -9.23 -11.62
N LEU A 10 -17.93 -9.42 -12.46
CA LEU A 10 -17.88 -9.06 -13.87
C LEU A 10 -17.79 -7.53 -14.07
N LYS A 11 -18.52 -6.78 -13.24
CA LYS A 11 -18.48 -5.31 -13.24
C LYS A 11 -17.12 -4.79 -12.78
N GLU A 12 -16.57 -5.32 -11.69
CA GLU A 12 -15.24 -4.96 -11.19
C GLU A 12 -14.17 -5.25 -12.25
N LYS A 13 -14.21 -6.41 -12.89
CA LYS A 13 -13.29 -6.74 -13.98
C LYS A 13 -13.41 -5.80 -15.18
N ALA A 14 -14.64 -5.45 -15.57
CA ALA A 14 -14.86 -4.52 -16.68
C ALA A 14 -14.36 -3.10 -16.36
N GLU A 15 -14.56 -2.63 -15.12
CA GLU A 15 -14.03 -1.35 -14.65
C GLU A 15 -12.49 -1.33 -14.64
N GLU A 16 -11.85 -2.43 -14.21
CA GLU A 16 -10.39 -2.61 -14.29
C GLU A 16 -9.86 -2.63 -15.74
N ASP A 17 -10.48 -3.42 -16.62
CA ASP A 17 -10.08 -3.51 -18.03
C ASP A 17 -10.19 -2.13 -18.71
N LEU A 18 -11.28 -1.39 -18.42
CA LEU A 18 -11.49 -0.04 -18.95
C LEU A 18 -10.50 0.97 -18.35
N TYR A 19 -10.17 0.82 -17.07
CA TYR A 19 -9.16 1.62 -16.37
C TYR A 19 -7.78 1.46 -17.02
N PHE A 20 -7.35 0.22 -17.23
CA PHE A 20 -6.04 -0.06 -17.80
C PHE A 20 -5.92 0.44 -19.25
N ALA A 21 -6.98 0.29 -20.04
CA ALA A 21 -7.04 0.80 -21.41
C ALA A 21 -6.96 2.34 -21.46
N ARG A 22 -7.55 3.03 -20.48
CA ARG A 22 -7.52 4.49 -20.41
C ARG A 22 -6.17 5.04 -19.96
N ARG A 23 -5.44 4.32 -19.09
CA ARG A 23 -4.14 4.76 -18.54
C ARG A 23 -2.90 4.40 -19.37
N ASP A 24 -2.97 3.49 -20.33
CA ASP A 24 -1.83 3.21 -21.22
C ASP A 24 -1.33 4.47 -21.94
N ALA A 25 -2.25 5.40 -22.28
CA ALA A 25 -1.91 6.67 -22.91
C ALA A 25 -1.17 7.63 -21.94
N ASP A 26 -1.61 7.69 -20.68
CA ASP A 26 -1.06 8.61 -19.68
C ASP A 26 0.27 8.12 -19.09
N LEU A 27 0.46 6.80 -18.96
CA LEU A 27 1.71 6.19 -18.48
C LEU A 27 2.90 6.43 -19.44
N LEU A 28 2.64 6.44 -20.75
CA LEU A 28 3.64 6.80 -21.76
C LEU A 28 4.01 8.29 -21.70
N ALA A 29 3.08 9.16 -21.30
CA ALA A 29 3.34 10.59 -21.11
C ALA A 29 4.08 10.88 -19.79
N ALA A 30 3.67 10.24 -18.69
CA ALA A 30 4.26 10.45 -17.35
C ALA A 30 5.71 9.93 -17.24
N ARG A 31 6.08 8.90 -18.01
CA ARG A 31 7.46 8.39 -18.06
C ARG A 31 8.50 9.43 -18.52
N ARG A 32 8.05 10.55 -19.12
CA ARG A 32 8.92 11.66 -19.53
C ARG A 32 9.01 12.81 -18.52
N SER A 33 8.19 12.79 -17.45
CA SER A 33 8.05 13.93 -16.52
C SER A 33 8.36 13.60 -15.06
N VAL A 34 8.66 12.35 -14.70
CA VAL A 34 9.02 11.94 -13.33
C VAL A 34 10.54 11.81 -13.20
N GLU A 35 11.24 12.94 -13.32
CA GLU A 35 12.45 13.16 -12.53
C GLU A 35 12.04 14.10 -11.38
N GLY A 36 12.01 13.60 -10.14
CA GLY A 36 12.18 14.44 -8.95
C GLY A 36 10.96 14.87 -8.13
N HIS A 37 9.98 14.00 -7.84
CA HIS A 37 8.96 14.31 -6.83
C HIS A 37 8.58 13.11 -5.93
N ASP A 38 9.57 12.37 -5.44
CA ASP A 38 9.32 11.56 -4.25
C ASP A 38 9.10 12.52 -3.07
N PRO A 39 8.01 12.38 -2.29
CA PRO A 39 7.83 13.19 -1.09
C PRO A 39 9.03 12.96 -0.15
N PRO A 40 9.54 14.00 0.54
CA PRO A 40 10.74 13.88 1.35
C PRO A 40 10.58 12.74 2.36
N LEU A 41 11.63 11.92 2.45
CA LEU A 41 11.73 10.83 3.39
C LEU A 41 11.45 11.35 4.81
N PRO A 42 10.65 10.63 5.62
CA PRO A 42 10.49 11.01 7.02
C PRO A 42 11.83 10.97 7.76
N GLU A 43 11.98 11.72 8.85
CA GLU A 43 13.17 11.68 9.71
C GLU A 43 13.46 10.27 10.29
N THR A 44 12.43 9.43 10.40
CA THR A 44 12.52 8.01 10.81
C THR A 44 13.03 7.09 9.68
N GLY A 45 13.14 7.62 8.46
CA GLY A 45 13.57 6.95 7.23
C GLY A 45 12.61 5.89 6.68
N ILE A 46 11.52 5.59 7.37
CA ILE A 46 10.43 4.72 6.90
C ILE A 46 9.05 5.35 7.10
N ARG A 47 8.13 5.13 6.15
CA ARG A 47 6.72 5.53 6.15
C ARG A 47 5.83 4.38 5.73
N VAL A 48 4.66 4.25 6.36
CA VAL A 48 3.60 3.33 5.94
C VAL A 48 2.53 4.12 5.20
N VAL A 49 2.14 3.66 4.02
CA VAL A 49 1.05 4.26 3.24
C VAL A 49 -0.04 3.24 2.94
N SER A 50 -1.27 3.71 2.85
CA SER A 50 -2.42 2.91 2.43
C SER A 50 -3.54 3.84 1.93
N GLY A 51 -4.60 3.28 1.34
CA GLY A 51 -5.73 4.08 0.87
C GLY A 51 -6.92 4.16 1.80
N GLY A 52 -6.78 3.70 3.05
CA GLY A 52 -7.73 3.98 4.13
C GLY A 52 -9.04 3.20 4.09
N GLN A 53 -9.18 2.20 3.22
CA GLN A 53 -10.34 1.31 3.22
C GLN A 53 -10.49 0.56 4.56
N SER A 54 -11.66 -0.02 4.84
CA SER A 54 -11.80 -1.01 5.93
C SER A 54 -10.86 -2.20 5.75
N GLY A 55 -10.70 -3.01 6.79
CA GLY A 55 -9.85 -4.19 6.76
C GLY A 55 -8.36 -3.83 6.76
N VAL A 56 -7.62 -4.37 5.80
CA VAL A 56 -6.15 -4.35 5.79
C VAL A 56 -5.55 -2.94 5.70
N ASP A 57 -6.19 -2.05 4.93
CA ASP A 57 -5.70 -0.68 4.75
C ASP A 57 -5.64 0.08 6.08
N ARG A 58 -6.74 0.11 6.84
CA ARG A 58 -6.76 0.73 8.17
C ARG A 58 -5.94 -0.02 9.21
N ALA A 59 -5.88 -1.34 9.13
CA ALA A 59 -5.04 -2.14 10.01
C ALA A 59 -3.56 -1.72 9.94
N ALA A 60 -3.06 -1.43 8.74
CA ALA A 60 -1.70 -0.93 8.54
C ALA A 60 -1.52 0.47 9.15
N LEU A 61 -2.46 1.38 8.89
CA LEU A 61 -2.41 2.74 9.44
C LEU A 61 -2.45 2.73 10.98
N ASP A 62 -3.35 1.94 11.56
CA ASP A 62 -3.50 1.82 13.01
C ASP A 62 -2.29 1.17 13.68
N ALA A 63 -1.70 0.13 13.07
CA ALA A 63 -0.47 -0.49 13.55
C ALA A 63 0.72 0.48 13.53
N ALA A 64 0.86 1.27 12.47
CA ALA A 64 1.91 2.26 12.33
C ALA A 64 1.76 3.41 13.36
N VAL A 65 0.53 3.91 13.54
CA VAL A 65 0.22 4.94 14.56
C VAL A 65 0.56 4.43 15.97
N ALA A 66 0.22 3.18 16.29
CA ALA A 66 0.53 2.59 17.60
C ALA A 66 2.04 2.50 17.90
N LEU A 67 2.89 2.51 16.88
CA LEU A 67 4.35 2.45 16.99
C LEU A 67 5.03 3.80 16.74
N GLY A 68 4.25 4.87 16.56
CA GLY A 68 4.76 6.22 16.25
C GLY A 68 5.45 6.31 14.89
N LEU A 69 5.08 5.46 13.93
CA LEU A 69 5.59 5.53 12.56
C LEU A 69 4.80 6.55 11.74
N PRO A 70 5.46 7.32 10.85
CA PRO A 70 4.77 8.18 9.89
C PRO A 70 3.80 7.38 9.01
N ILE A 71 2.57 7.87 8.90
CA ILE A 71 1.53 7.31 8.03
C ILE A 71 1.10 8.31 6.94
N GLY A 72 0.49 7.81 5.88
CA GLY A 72 -0.12 8.64 4.83
C GLY A 72 -0.71 7.78 3.71
N GLY A 73 -0.77 8.33 2.51
CA GLY A 73 -1.23 7.65 1.31
C GLY A 73 -2.35 8.39 0.60
N TRP A 74 -2.85 7.76 -0.46
CA TRP A 74 -3.87 8.32 -1.33
C TRP A 74 -5.23 7.66 -1.09
N CYS A 75 -6.27 8.45 -0.92
CA CYS A 75 -7.66 8.00 -0.79
C CYS A 75 -8.54 8.60 -1.89
N PRO A 76 -9.73 8.03 -2.17
CA PRO A 76 -10.61 8.60 -3.19
C PRO A 76 -11.09 10.00 -2.80
N LEU A 77 -11.44 10.83 -3.79
CA LEU A 77 -12.16 12.08 -3.59
C LEU A 77 -13.40 11.88 -2.70
N GLY A 78 -13.59 12.77 -1.74
CA GLY A 78 -14.61 12.66 -0.68
C GLY A 78 -14.25 11.66 0.43
N ARG A 79 -12.97 11.29 0.55
CA ARG A 79 -12.42 10.32 1.51
C ARG A 79 -13.25 9.02 1.58
N ARG A 80 -13.70 8.49 0.45
CA ARG A 80 -14.68 7.38 0.46
C ARG A 80 -14.07 6.07 0.97
N ALA A 81 -14.77 5.39 1.87
CA ALA A 81 -14.58 3.99 2.22
C ALA A 81 -15.95 3.28 2.29
N GLU A 82 -15.96 1.95 2.47
CA GLU A 82 -17.20 1.17 2.43
C GLU A 82 -18.14 1.42 3.61
N ASP A 83 -17.59 1.85 4.75
CA ASP A 83 -18.29 2.11 6.01
C ASP A 83 -18.47 3.60 6.29
N GLY A 84 -18.27 4.45 5.27
CA GLY A 84 -18.40 5.90 5.34
C GLY A 84 -17.10 6.63 5.00
N PRO A 85 -17.05 7.95 5.25
CA PRO A 85 -15.83 8.74 5.05
C PRO A 85 -14.68 8.26 5.95
N ILE A 86 -13.46 8.21 5.39
CA ILE A 86 -12.25 7.83 6.11
C ILE A 86 -11.97 8.87 7.20
N PRO A 87 -11.80 8.45 8.47
CA PRO A 87 -11.58 9.37 9.59
C PRO A 87 -10.40 10.34 9.38
N ASP A 88 -10.54 11.59 9.84
CA ASP A 88 -9.53 12.64 9.68
C ASP A 88 -8.22 12.39 10.43
N ARG A 89 -8.23 11.46 11.40
CA ARG A 89 -7.00 11.00 12.08
C ARG A 89 -5.97 10.38 11.14
N TYR A 90 -6.40 9.94 9.95
CA TYR A 90 -5.51 9.45 8.91
C TYR A 90 -5.15 10.61 7.96
N PRO A 91 -3.87 11.06 7.90
CA PRO A 91 -3.42 12.15 7.05
C PRO A 91 -3.28 11.68 5.59
N LEU A 92 -4.39 11.27 4.98
CA LEU A 92 -4.46 10.81 3.59
C LEU A 92 -4.77 11.98 2.66
N HIS A 93 -4.17 11.95 1.48
CA HIS A 93 -4.44 12.90 0.40
C HIS A 93 -5.52 12.35 -0.53
N GLU A 94 -6.47 13.19 -0.93
CA GLU A 94 -7.48 12.80 -1.91
C GLU A 94 -6.89 12.78 -3.32
N THR A 95 -7.23 11.76 -4.09
CA THR A 95 -7.05 11.77 -5.54
C THR A 95 -8.10 12.66 -6.21
N PRO A 96 -7.87 13.13 -7.46
CA PRO A 96 -8.85 13.92 -8.21
C PRO A 96 -10.18 13.19 -8.46
N SER A 97 -10.18 11.85 -8.51
CA SER A 97 -11.36 11.02 -8.69
C SER A 97 -11.82 10.32 -7.41
N ALA A 98 -13.12 10.05 -7.33
CA ALA A 98 -13.76 9.23 -6.30
C ALA A 98 -13.64 7.71 -6.58
N ASP A 99 -12.95 7.32 -7.65
CA ASP A 99 -12.70 5.94 -8.05
C ASP A 99 -11.59 5.31 -7.21
N TYR A 100 -11.85 4.09 -6.71
CA TYR A 100 -10.86 3.33 -5.94
C TYR A 100 -9.67 2.88 -6.78
N ALA A 101 -9.81 2.72 -8.10
CA ALA A 101 -8.70 2.29 -8.94
C ALA A 101 -7.58 3.34 -8.98
N GLU A 102 -7.94 4.63 -9.07
CA GLU A 102 -6.98 5.73 -9.12
C GLU A 102 -6.13 5.80 -7.86
N ARG A 103 -6.76 5.81 -6.67
CA ARG A 103 -6.01 5.82 -5.40
C ARG A 103 -5.15 4.57 -5.24
N THR A 104 -5.61 3.41 -5.70
CA THR A 104 -4.83 2.16 -5.62
C THR A 104 -3.55 2.29 -6.44
N GLU A 105 -3.63 2.80 -7.67
CA GLU A 105 -2.42 3.00 -8.48
C GLU A 105 -1.48 4.05 -7.89
N TRP A 106 -2.00 5.15 -7.36
CA TRP A 106 -1.11 6.19 -6.80
C TRP A 106 -0.37 5.68 -5.56
N ASN A 107 -1.01 4.88 -4.71
CA ASN A 107 -0.33 4.23 -3.58
C ASN A 107 0.75 3.23 -4.04
N VAL A 108 0.52 2.48 -5.13
CA VAL A 108 1.54 1.59 -5.70
C VAL A 108 2.68 2.37 -6.36
N ARG A 109 2.34 3.43 -7.11
CA ARG A 109 3.29 4.27 -7.84
C ARG A 109 4.23 5.01 -6.88
N ASP A 110 3.67 5.62 -5.84
CA ASP A 110 4.36 6.52 -4.91
C ASP A 110 4.90 5.80 -3.66
N SER A 111 5.08 4.48 -3.74
CA SER A 111 5.75 3.68 -2.73
C SER A 111 6.95 2.93 -3.31
N ALA A 112 7.89 2.55 -2.43
CA ALA A 112 9.04 1.75 -2.80
C ALA A 112 8.67 0.29 -3.06
N ALA A 113 7.68 -0.22 -2.32
CA ALA A 113 7.17 -1.58 -2.45
C ALA A 113 5.74 -1.69 -1.92
N THR A 114 5.06 -2.78 -2.27
CA THR A 114 3.72 -3.12 -1.75
C THR A 114 3.73 -4.45 -1.00
N LEU A 115 3.22 -4.44 0.24
CA LEU A 115 2.92 -5.64 1.02
C LEU A 115 1.40 -5.86 1.04
N ILE A 116 0.98 -7.03 0.56
CA ILE A 116 -0.43 -7.46 0.58
C ILE A 116 -0.61 -8.54 1.64
N LEU A 117 -1.50 -8.29 2.59
CA LEU A 117 -2.06 -9.35 3.45
C LEU A 117 -3.45 -9.70 2.92
N HIS A 118 -3.72 -10.98 2.72
CA HIS A 118 -5.01 -11.45 2.23
C HIS A 118 -5.40 -12.76 2.89
N ARG A 119 -6.64 -13.19 2.70
CA ARG A 119 -7.09 -14.52 3.10
C ARG A 119 -7.80 -15.15 1.91
N GLY A 120 -7.26 -16.26 1.39
CA GLY A 120 -7.80 -16.90 0.19
C GLY A 120 -7.61 -16.03 -1.08
N PRO A 121 -8.43 -16.25 -2.14
CA PRO A 121 -8.19 -15.64 -3.45
C PRO A 121 -8.19 -14.11 -3.44
N MET A 122 -7.16 -13.50 -4.00
CA MET A 122 -7.10 -12.06 -4.24
C MET A 122 -8.09 -11.68 -5.35
N THR A 123 -9.07 -10.86 -5.02
CA THR A 123 -10.13 -10.39 -5.93
C THR A 123 -10.31 -8.88 -5.82
N GLY A 124 -11.05 -8.29 -6.78
CA GLY A 124 -11.32 -6.84 -6.85
C GLY A 124 -10.06 -6.00 -6.65
N GLY A 125 -10.14 -5.00 -5.77
CA GLY A 125 -9.05 -4.07 -5.47
C GLY A 125 -7.71 -4.72 -5.07
N THR A 126 -7.73 -5.86 -4.38
CA THR A 126 -6.50 -6.59 -4.02
C THR A 126 -5.81 -7.14 -5.26
N ARG A 127 -6.58 -7.73 -6.20
CA ARG A 127 -6.04 -8.22 -7.47
C ARG A 127 -5.54 -7.07 -8.34
N LEU A 128 -6.29 -5.98 -8.43
CA LEU A 128 -5.87 -4.75 -9.12
C LEU A 128 -4.51 -4.24 -8.58
N THR A 129 -4.31 -4.26 -7.26
CA THR A 129 -3.04 -3.87 -6.64
C THR A 129 -1.87 -4.73 -7.12
N VAL A 130 -2.06 -6.05 -7.21
CA VAL A 130 -1.04 -6.99 -7.75
C VAL A 130 -0.70 -6.67 -9.20
N GLU A 131 -1.70 -6.45 -10.03
CA GLU A 131 -1.55 -6.16 -11.45
C GLU A 131 -0.80 -4.83 -11.67
N LEU A 132 -1.17 -3.80 -10.90
CA LEU A 132 -0.51 -2.50 -10.93
C LEU A 132 0.95 -2.56 -10.48
N ALA A 133 1.25 -3.27 -9.39
CA ALA A 133 2.63 -3.40 -8.91
C ALA A 133 3.51 -4.10 -9.97
N ARG A 134 3.00 -5.17 -10.59
CA ARG A 134 3.69 -5.86 -11.68
C ARG A 134 3.92 -4.95 -12.89
N ARG A 135 2.88 -4.22 -13.33
CA ARG A 135 2.95 -3.33 -14.49
C ARG A 135 3.93 -2.16 -14.28
N LEU A 136 3.96 -1.60 -13.08
CA LEU A 136 4.85 -0.50 -12.71
C LEU A 136 6.26 -0.97 -12.33
N GLY A 137 6.53 -2.29 -12.32
CA GLY A 137 7.83 -2.84 -11.93
C GLY A 137 8.17 -2.63 -10.45
N LYS A 138 7.16 -2.49 -9.59
CA LYS A 138 7.33 -2.28 -8.15
C LYS A 138 7.46 -3.62 -7.42
N PRO A 139 8.39 -3.76 -6.46
CA PRO A 139 8.45 -4.92 -5.59
C PRO A 139 7.12 -5.18 -4.89
N LEU A 140 6.66 -6.43 -4.93
CA LEU A 140 5.41 -6.88 -4.36
C LEU A 140 5.64 -8.15 -3.54
N LEU A 141 5.15 -8.16 -2.31
CA LEU A 141 5.05 -9.36 -1.48
C LEU A 141 3.59 -9.57 -1.07
N ALA A 142 3.03 -10.74 -1.36
CA ALA A 142 1.69 -11.14 -0.91
C ALA A 142 1.80 -12.30 0.07
N ARG A 143 1.04 -12.23 1.18
CA ARG A 143 0.98 -13.28 2.20
C ARG A 143 -0.48 -13.64 2.50
N ASP A 144 -0.76 -14.94 2.43
CA ASP A 144 -2.05 -15.49 2.81
C ASP A 144 -2.07 -15.73 4.33
N LEU A 145 -2.97 -15.06 5.04
CA LEU A 145 -3.18 -15.21 6.48
C LEU A 145 -3.83 -16.55 6.84
N ALA A 146 -4.30 -17.33 5.86
CA ALA A 146 -4.66 -18.73 6.08
C ALA A 146 -3.44 -19.64 6.32
N GLU A 147 -2.23 -19.15 6.06
CA GLU A 147 -0.96 -19.84 6.28
C GLU A 147 -0.16 -19.20 7.41
N PRO A 148 0.76 -19.94 8.07
CA PRO A 148 1.66 -19.35 9.06
C PRO A 148 2.47 -18.20 8.47
N ILE A 149 2.44 -17.04 9.15
CA ILE A 149 3.17 -15.86 8.72
C ILE A 149 4.57 -15.84 9.35
N ASP A 150 5.57 -15.91 8.49
CA ASP A 150 6.96 -15.64 8.88
C ASP A 150 7.24 -14.13 8.80
N VAL A 151 7.16 -13.47 9.95
CA VAL A 151 7.43 -12.03 10.09
C VAL A 151 8.87 -11.69 9.70
N GLN A 152 9.84 -12.54 10.04
CA GLN A 152 11.25 -12.28 9.73
C GLN A 152 11.47 -12.29 8.22
N ALA A 153 10.87 -13.24 7.51
CA ALA A 153 10.94 -13.27 6.04
C ALA A 153 10.33 -12.03 5.37
N ILE A 154 9.28 -11.43 5.97
CA ILE A 154 8.72 -10.15 5.49
C ILE A 154 9.73 -9.03 5.72
N VAL A 155 10.32 -8.94 6.92
CA VAL A 155 11.31 -7.91 7.26
C VAL A 155 12.56 -8.01 6.38
N ASP A 156 13.10 -9.21 6.18
CA ASP A 156 14.26 -9.44 5.32
C ASP A 156 13.98 -8.98 3.88
N TRP A 157 12.76 -9.24 3.39
CA TRP A 157 12.32 -8.75 2.09
C TRP A 157 12.24 -7.21 2.04
N LEU A 158 11.74 -6.55 3.08
CA LEU A 158 11.72 -5.08 3.16
C LEU A 158 13.14 -4.49 3.14
N VAL A 159 14.07 -5.10 3.87
CA VAL A 159 15.48 -4.67 3.92
C VAL A 159 16.17 -4.89 2.58
N ALA A 160 16.02 -6.08 1.98
CA ALA A 160 16.64 -6.41 0.69
C ALA A 160 16.18 -5.47 -0.44
N ASN A 161 14.92 -5.02 -0.40
CA ASN A 161 14.36 -4.08 -1.36
C ASN A 161 14.58 -2.60 -0.98
N ARG A 162 15.31 -2.31 0.11
CA ARG A 162 15.55 -0.94 0.62
C ARG A 162 14.27 -0.11 0.72
N VAL A 163 13.21 -0.75 1.22
CA VAL A 163 11.91 -0.10 1.33
C VAL A 163 12.00 1.03 2.35
N HIS A 164 11.55 2.20 1.96
CA HIS A 164 11.44 3.40 2.81
C HIS A 164 10.01 3.95 2.84
N ILE A 165 9.22 3.72 1.79
CA ILE A 165 7.77 3.93 1.78
C ILE A 165 7.13 2.59 1.43
N LEU A 166 6.41 2.00 2.38
CA LEU A 166 5.71 0.74 2.18
C LEU A 166 4.22 0.98 1.98
N ASN A 167 3.69 0.61 0.82
CA ASN A 167 2.26 0.51 0.62
C ASN A 167 1.73 -0.80 1.23
N CYS A 168 0.75 -0.69 2.10
CA CYS A 168 0.06 -1.83 2.69
C CYS A 168 -1.36 -1.91 2.12
N ALA A 169 -1.71 -3.07 1.57
CA ALA A 169 -2.99 -3.28 0.91
C ALA A 169 -3.58 -4.66 1.21
N GLY A 170 -4.89 -4.80 1.00
CA GLY A 170 -5.57 -6.09 1.13
C GLY A 170 -7.09 -5.94 1.07
N PRO A 171 -7.82 -7.02 1.35
CA PRO A 171 -9.27 -7.00 1.33
C PRO A 171 -9.87 -6.00 2.32
N ARG A 172 -11.00 -5.42 1.92
CA ARG A 172 -11.91 -4.69 2.81
C ARG A 172 -12.62 -5.64 3.76
N GLU A 173 -13.05 -5.14 4.90
CA GLU A 173 -13.66 -5.92 5.98
C GLU A 173 -14.87 -6.73 5.50
N SER A 174 -15.74 -6.13 4.67
CA SER A 174 -16.88 -6.86 4.09
C SER A 174 -16.48 -8.00 3.13
N GLY A 175 -15.28 -7.95 2.55
CA GLY A 175 -14.76 -8.97 1.64
C GLY A 175 -14.05 -10.12 2.37
N ALA A 176 -13.50 -9.85 3.56
CA ALA A 176 -12.90 -10.85 4.43
C ALA A 176 -13.11 -10.47 5.91
N PRO A 177 -14.21 -10.89 6.55
CA PRO A 177 -14.46 -10.53 7.94
C PRO A 177 -13.33 -10.95 8.90
N GLY A 178 -12.99 -10.08 9.83
CA GLY A 178 -11.89 -10.22 10.78
C GLY A 178 -10.51 -9.96 10.20
N ILE A 179 -10.38 -9.61 8.91
CA ILE A 179 -9.08 -9.40 8.26
C ILE A 179 -8.36 -8.18 8.84
N GLY A 180 -9.09 -7.12 9.23
CA GLY A 180 -8.50 -5.92 9.81
C GLY A 180 -7.75 -6.22 11.11
N GLU A 181 -8.42 -6.88 12.06
CA GLU A 181 -7.82 -7.21 13.35
C GLU A 181 -6.61 -8.13 13.22
N GLU A 182 -6.72 -9.18 12.41
CA GLU A 182 -5.61 -10.12 12.18
C GLU A 182 -4.42 -9.43 11.50
N SER A 183 -4.68 -8.64 10.45
CA SER A 183 -3.63 -7.89 9.75
C SER A 183 -2.94 -6.90 10.67
N GLN A 184 -3.67 -6.25 11.58
CA GLN A 184 -3.08 -5.28 12.51
C GLN A 184 -2.04 -5.94 13.41
N ARG A 185 -2.31 -7.16 13.93
CA ARG A 185 -1.35 -7.90 14.75
C ARG A 185 -0.06 -8.19 13.97
N ILE A 186 -0.20 -8.69 12.74
CA ILE A 186 0.96 -8.96 11.86
C ILE A 186 1.72 -7.68 11.55
N PHE A 187 1.04 -6.60 11.20
CA PHE A 187 1.68 -5.32 10.92
C PHE A 187 2.42 -4.76 12.13
N VAL A 188 1.87 -4.88 13.35
CA VAL A 188 2.59 -4.47 14.56
C VAL A 188 3.90 -5.24 14.72
N GLU A 189 3.90 -6.55 14.49
CA GLU A 189 5.12 -7.36 14.58
C GLU A 189 6.13 -6.98 13.49
N VAL A 190 5.70 -6.88 12.23
CA VAL A 190 6.53 -6.47 11.10
C VAL A 190 7.13 -5.08 11.34
N PHE A 191 6.31 -4.10 11.69
CA PHE A 191 6.75 -2.70 11.87
C PHE A 191 7.62 -2.49 13.09
N ARG A 192 7.47 -3.33 14.13
CA ARG A 192 8.37 -3.32 15.29
C ARG A 192 9.75 -3.89 14.93
N ALA A 193 9.80 -4.91 14.08
CA ALA A 193 11.03 -5.56 13.65
C ALA A 193 11.70 -4.87 12.45
N TRP A 194 10.97 -4.06 11.68
CA TRP A 194 11.50 -3.36 10.51
C TRP A 194 12.48 -2.25 10.94
N PRO A 195 13.78 -2.36 10.59
CA PRO A 195 14.78 -1.36 10.98
C PRO A 195 14.42 0.03 10.43
N ARG A 196 14.38 1.01 11.34
CA ARG A 196 14.27 2.42 10.98
C ARG A 196 15.58 2.87 10.35
N LEU A 197 15.51 3.48 9.17
CA LEU A 197 16.68 4.10 8.56
C LEU A 197 16.91 5.42 9.32
N SER A 198 17.80 5.43 10.31
CA SER A 198 18.17 6.68 10.96
C SER A 198 18.88 7.58 9.95
N ALA A 199 18.66 8.90 10.02
CA ALA A 199 19.39 9.89 9.24
C ALA A 199 20.92 9.95 9.55
N ALA A 200 21.44 8.99 10.32
CA ALA A 200 22.84 8.84 10.63
C ALA A 200 23.48 7.75 9.75
N SER A 201 23.48 7.95 8.43
CA SER A 201 24.40 7.25 7.55
C SER A 201 24.90 8.17 6.42
N GLY A 202 25.78 9.09 6.82
CA GLY A 202 26.93 9.52 6.01
C GLY A 202 26.79 10.87 5.31
N LEU A 203 27.63 11.84 5.72
CA LEU A 203 28.58 12.58 4.87
C LEU A 203 29.41 13.55 5.73
N VAL A 204 30.49 13.05 6.32
CA VAL A 204 31.78 13.74 6.27
C VAL A 204 32.86 12.68 6.13
N ASP A 205 33.41 12.63 4.93
CA ASP A 205 34.56 11.86 4.50
C ASP A 205 35.86 12.58 4.93
N ALA A 206 36.96 11.85 4.74
CA ALA A 206 38.34 12.30 4.68
C ALA A 206 39.08 12.51 6.01
N SER A 207 39.90 11.50 6.32
CA SER A 207 41.34 11.67 6.53
C SER A 207 41.80 13.04 7.06
N ALA A 208 42.11 13.08 8.35
CA ALA A 208 43.19 13.93 8.83
C ALA A 208 44.31 12.99 9.28
N ASP A 209 45.36 12.96 8.46
CA ASP A 209 46.66 12.39 8.73
C ASP A 209 47.35 13.05 9.94
N ALA A 210 48.29 12.28 10.50
CA ALA A 210 49.45 12.68 11.31
C ALA A 210 49.25 13.03 12.80
#